data_AF-A0A2V7QEJ4-F1
#
_entry.id   AF-A0A2V7QEJ4-F1
#
_cell.length_a   1.000
_cell.length_b   1.000
_cell.length_c   1.000
_cell.angle_alpha   90.00
_cell.angle_beta   90.00
_cell.angle_gamma   90.00
#
_symmetry.space_group_name_H-M   'P 1'
#
loop_
_entity.id
_entity.type
_entity.pdbx_description
1 polymer ?
#
loop_
_entity_poly.entity_id
_entity_poly.type
_entity_poly.pdbx_seq_one_letter_code
_entity_poly.pdbx_strand_id
1 'polypeptide(L)'
;MREKRALSFFAGISAALIIVATIVLRTYFRTVNQHDAMLVSAGLAFAVQLGSYALLRPGRPGRGVPGELLIRWAIGAALRLFVLVLYAPLVRIVNLDVESALVSLVTFFFLTMMAEPLLLEYDR
;
A
#
# COMPACT_ATOMS: atom_id res chain seq x y z
N MET A 1 -10.14 1.22 -22.75
CA MET A 1 -10.21 2.57 -22.12
C MET A 1 -10.65 2.56 -20.66
N ARG A 2 -11.57 1.68 -20.21
CA ARG A 2 -11.94 1.54 -18.79
C ARG A 2 -10.78 1.09 -17.87
N GLU A 3 -9.88 0.24 -18.37
CA GLU A 3 -8.76 -0.34 -17.60
C GLU A 3 -7.69 0.67 -17.17
N LYS A 4 -7.28 1.57 -18.08
CA LYS A 4 -6.33 2.65 -17.73
C LYS A 4 -6.92 3.60 -16.70
N ARG A 5 -8.25 3.81 -16.75
CA ARG A 5 -8.98 4.63 -15.77
C ARG A 5 -9.03 3.97 -14.39
N ALA A 6 -9.31 2.67 -14.32
CA ALA A 6 -9.32 1.94 -13.04
C ALA A 6 -7.93 1.96 -12.37
N LEU A 7 -6.86 1.75 -13.15
CA LEU A 7 -5.48 1.80 -12.64
C LEU A 7 -5.09 3.21 -12.18
N SER A 8 -5.40 4.24 -12.98
CA SER A 8 -5.12 5.63 -12.59
C SER A 8 -5.95 6.09 -11.38
N PHE A 9 -7.18 5.58 -11.26
CA PHE A 9 -8.08 5.90 -10.14
C PHE A 9 -7.61 5.24 -8.84
N PHE A 10 -7.24 3.96 -8.89
CA PHE A 10 -6.68 3.23 -7.75
C PHE A 10 -5.34 3.84 -7.31
N ALA A 11 -4.45 4.14 -8.26
CA ALA A 11 -3.19 4.82 -7.98
C ALA A 11 -3.43 6.22 -7.39
N GLY A 12 -4.43 6.96 -7.90
CA GLY A 12 -4.80 8.28 -7.40
C GLY A 12 -5.32 8.25 -5.96
N ILE A 13 -6.23 7.33 -5.64
CA ILE A 13 -6.77 7.17 -4.27
C ILE A 13 -5.68 6.70 -3.31
N SER A 14 -4.85 5.74 -3.73
CA SER A 14 -3.76 5.25 -2.90
C SER A 14 -2.74 6.36 -2.62
N ALA A 15 -2.38 7.16 -3.64
CA ALA A 15 -1.52 8.33 -3.47
C ALA A 15 -2.15 9.36 -2.53
N ALA A 16 -3.44 9.66 -2.69
CA ALA A 16 -4.15 10.59 -1.81
C ALA A 16 -4.14 10.12 -0.34
N LEU A 17 -4.41 8.83 -0.10
CA LEU A 17 -4.37 8.24 1.24
C LEU A 17 -2.96 8.29 1.85
N ILE A 18 -1.93 7.97 1.06
CA ILE A 18 -0.54 8.05 1.52
C ILE A 18 -0.16 9.50 1.84
N ILE A 19 -0.55 10.47 1.01
CA ILE A 19 -0.28 11.90 1.25
C ILE A 19 -0.96 12.36 2.54
N VAL A 20 -2.25 12.08 2.71
CA VAL A 20 -3.00 12.46 3.91
C VAL A 20 -2.39 11.83 5.16
N ALA A 21 -2.07 10.54 5.12
CA ALA A 21 -1.43 9.84 6.22
C ALA A 21 -0.03 10.40 6.53
N THR A 22 0.74 10.77 5.51
CA THR A 22 2.06 11.41 5.67
C THR A 22 1.94 12.77 6.35
N ILE A 23 0.94 13.58 5.99
CA ILE A 23 0.66 14.88 6.63
C ILE A 23 0.34 14.68 8.12
N VAL A 24 -0.51 13.71 8.44
CA VAL A 24 -0.88 13.39 9.83
C VAL A 24 0.34 12.88 10.60
N LEU A 25 1.09 11.91 10.07
CA LEU A 25 2.26 11.32 10.74
C LEU A 25 3.40 12.34 10.92
N ARG A 26 3.52 13.33 10.05
CA ARG A 26 4.44 14.48 10.23
C ARG A 26 4.19 15.27 11.50
N THR A 27 2.96 15.27 12.03
CA THR A 27 2.66 15.94 13.31
C THR A 27 3.15 15.14 14.52
N TYR A 28 3.29 13.83 14.35
CA TYR A 28 3.72 12.90 15.41
C TYR A 28 5.25 12.76 15.45
N PHE A 29 5.87 12.51 14.29
CA PHE A 29 7.32 12.44 14.16
C PHE A 29 7.91 13.85 14.10
N ARG A 30 8.90 14.14 14.95
CA ARG A 30 9.45 15.51 15.10
C ARG A 30 10.88 15.65 14.63
N THR A 31 11.60 14.55 14.42
CA THR A 31 13.01 14.57 14.05
C THR A 31 13.20 14.27 12.56
N VAL A 32 14.30 14.79 11.99
CA VAL A 32 14.63 14.63 10.56
C VAL A 32 14.79 13.15 10.18
N ASN A 33 15.46 12.36 11.03
CA ASN A 33 15.66 10.92 10.78
C ASN A 33 14.32 10.15 10.71
N GLN A 34 13.34 10.53 11.53
CA GLN A 34 12.01 9.92 11.51
C GLN A 34 11.22 10.34 10.26
N HIS A 35 11.39 11.58 9.79
CA HIS A 35 10.77 12.05 8.54
C HIS A 35 11.34 11.34 7.32
N ASP A 36 12.65 11.13 7.26
CA ASP A 36 13.31 10.40 6.17
C ASP A 36 12.83 8.95 6.14
N ALA A 37 12.80 8.29 7.30
CA ALA A 37 12.26 6.93 7.45
C ALA A 37 10.79 6.83 6.98
N MET A 38 9.95 7.81 7.33
CA MET A 38 8.56 7.88 6.89
C MET A 38 8.45 8.07 5.37
N LEU A 39 9.26 8.95 4.76
CA LEU A 39 9.22 9.21 3.31
C LEU A 39 9.65 7.99 2.49
N VAL A 40 10.72 7.30 2.93
CA VAL A 40 11.14 6.03 2.31
C VAL A 40 10.01 4.99 2.39
N SER A 41 9.33 4.93 3.54
CA SER A 41 8.19 4.03 3.76
C SER A 41 7.00 4.38 2.86
N ALA A 42 6.73 5.67 2.63
CA ALA A 42 5.68 6.13 1.73
C ALA A 42 5.95 5.73 0.27
N GLY A 43 7.20 5.91 -0.17
CA GLY A 43 7.64 5.50 -1.51
C GLY A 43 7.53 3.99 -1.71
N LEU A 44 7.97 3.20 -0.72
CA LEU A 44 7.86 1.74 -0.75
C LEU A 44 6.40 1.29 -0.76
N ALA A 45 5.56 1.89 0.10
CA ALA A 45 4.14 1.57 0.16
C ALA A 45 3.47 1.80 -1.20
N PHE A 46 3.75 2.94 -1.85
CA PHE A 46 3.23 3.24 -3.18
C PHE A 46 3.70 2.24 -4.23
N ALA A 47 4.98 1.87 -4.23
CA ALA A 47 5.53 0.87 -5.15
C ALA A 47 4.87 -0.51 -4.97
N VAL A 48 4.69 -0.95 -3.73
CA VAL A 48 4.02 -2.22 -3.41
C VAL A 48 2.54 -2.18 -3.80
N GLN A 49 1.88 -1.04 -3.60
CA GLN A 49 0.48 -0.85 -3.99
C GLN A 49 0.30 -1.02 -5.51
N LEU A 50 1.20 -0.41 -6.30
CA LEU A 50 1.24 -0.58 -7.75
C LEU A 50 1.58 -2.03 -8.15
N GLY A 51 2.53 -2.65 -7.44
CA GLY A 51 2.91 -4.05 -7.64
C GLY A 51 1.77 -5.03 -7.37
N SER A 52 1.06 -4.87 -6.25
CA SER A 52 -0.15 -5.64 -5.91
C SER A 52 -1.20 -5.49 -7.01
N TYR A 53 -1.48 -4.28 -7.47
CA TYR A 53 -2.45 -4.08 -8.54
C TYR A 53 -2.04 -4.76 -9.85
N ALA A 54 -0.75 -4.70 -10.21
CA ALA A 54 -0.22 -5.37 -11.40
C ALA A 54 -0.27 -6.90 -11.28
N LEU A 55 0.00 -7.46 -10.10
CA LEU A 55 -0.09 -8.90 -9.83
C LEU A 55 -1.54 -9.39 -9.84
N LEU A 56 -2.46 -8.55 -9.35
CA LEU A 56 -3.89 -8.82 -9.29
C LEU A 56 -4.62 -8.53 -10.60
N ARG A 57 -3.88 -8.19 -11.68
CA ARG A 57 -4.41 -7.94 -13.02
C ARG A 57 -5.25 -9.14 -13.46
N PRO A 58 -6.56 -8.99 -13.69
CA PRO A 58 -7.39 -10.08 -14.18
C PRO A 58 -6.95 -10.42 -15.60
N GLY A 59 -6.43 -11.63 -15.80
CA GLY A 59 -6.16 -12.15 -17.15
C GLY A 59 -7.44 -12.36 -17.97
N ARG A 60 -8.62 -12.42 -17.32
CA ARG A 60 -9.93 -12.51 -17.98
C ARG A 60 -11.03 -11.86 -17.13
N PRO A 61 -11.85 -10.95 -17.67
CA PRO A 61 -13.11 -10.56 -17.08
C PRO A 61 -14.12 -11.68 -17.36
N GLY A 62 -14.61 -12.41 -16.34
CA GLY A 62 -15.73 -13.32 -16.61
C GLY A 62 -15.98 -14.52 -15.70
N ARG A 63 -15.26 -14.75 -14.59
CA ARG A 63 -15.67 -15.81 -13.64
C ARG A 63 -15.68 -15.28 -12.22
N GLY A 64 -16.70 -14.48 -11.91
CA GLY A 64 -17.01 -14.09 -10.53
C GLY A 64 -17.41 -15.30 -9.70
N VAL A 65 -16.41 -16.00 -9.15
CA VAL A 65 -16.62 -16.91 -8.04
C VAL A 65 -16.48 -16.06 -6.76
N PRO A 66 -17.42 -16.11 -5.81
CA PRO A 66 -17.37 -15.28 -4.60
C PRO A 66 -16.07 -15.42 -3.78
N GLY A 67 -15.30 -16.50 -3.96
CA GLY A 67 -13.99 -16.69 -3.34
C GLY A 67 -12.79 -16.04 -4.04
N GLU A 68 -12.90 -15.63 -5.31
CA GLU A 68 -11.75 -15.10 -6.06
C GLU A 68 -11.31 -13.72 -5.54
N LEU A 69 -12.27 -12.89 -5.11
CA LEU A 69 -12.00 -11.61 -4.49
C LEU A 69 -11.24 -11.77 -3.17
N LEU A 70 -11.66 -12.73 -2.34
CA LEU A 70 -11.02 -13.04 -1.06
C LEU A 70 -9.59 -13.54 -1.27
N ILE A 71 -9.37 -14.42 -2.24
CA ILE A 71 -8.04 -14.95 -2.58
C ILE A 71 -7.12 -13.81 -3.06
N ARG A 72 -7.62 -12.93 -3.93
CA ARG A 72 -6.87 -11.76 -4.41
C ARG A 72 -6.50 -10.80 -3.28
N TRP A 73 -7.43 -10.54 -2.37
CA TRP A 73 -7.17 -9.73 -1.18
C TRP A 73 -6.15 -10.40 -0.25
N ALA A 74 -6.26 -11.72 -0.03
CA ALA A 74 -5.32 -12.49 0.77
C ALA A 74 -3.90 -12.49 0.17
N ILE A 75 -3.77 -12.56 -1.17
CA ILE A 75 -2.48 -12.42 -1.86
C ILE A 75 -1.89 -11.02 -1.64
N GLY A 76 -2.72 -9.97 -1.74
CA GLY A 76 -2.29 -8.59 -1.44
C GLY A 76 -1.83 -8.43 0.01
N ALA A 77 -2.54 -9.03 0.97
CA ALA A 77 -2.16 -9.05 2.37
C ALA A 77 -0.83 -9.79 2.61
N ALA A 78 -0.65 -10.95 1.98
CA ALA A 78 0.58 -11.74 2.07
C ALA A 78 1.80 -10.98 1.50
N LEU A 79 1.64 -10.30 0.35
CA LEU A 79 2.70 -9.48 -0.23
C LEU A 79 3.12 -8.34 0.71
N ARG A 80 2.13 -7.65 1.31
CA ARG A 80 2.40 -6.56 2.27
C ARG A 80 3.13 -7.07 3.51
N LEU A 81 2.71 -8.23 4.03
CA LEU A 81 3.37 -8.86 5.18
C LEU A 81 4.80 -9.28 4.85
N PHE A 82 5.01 -9.85 3.66
CA PHE A 82 6.35 -10.17 3.15
C PHE A 82 7.23 -8.92 3.05
N VAL A 83 6.71 -7.82 2.48
CA VAL A 83 7.44 -6.56 2.40
C VAL A 83 7.74 -6.01 3.79
N LEU A 84 6.80 -6.07 4.73
CA LEU A 84 7.01 -5.60 6.10
C LEU A 84 8.17 -6.35 6.78
N VAL A 85 8.20 -7.68 6.64
CA VAL A 85 9.25 -8.54 7.20
C VAL A 85 10.60 -8.24 6.57
N LEU A 86 10.67 -8.00 5.27
CA LEU A 86 11.91 -7.63 4.59
C LEU A 86 12.35 -6.19 4.86
N TYR A 87 11.41 -5.27 5.08
CA TYR A 87 11.71 -3.87 5.28
C TYR A 87 12.37 -3.62 6.64
N ALA A 88 11.95 -4.33 7.69
CA ALA A 88 12.54 -4.21 9.02
C ALA A 88 14.09 -4.33 9.04
N PRO A 89 14.71 -5.39 8.49
CA PRO A 89 16.17 -5.49 8.43
C PRO A 89 16.79 -4.47 7.46
N LEU A 90 16.12 -4.12 6.35
CA LEU A 90 16.63 -3.13 5.39
C LEU A 90 16.76 -1.75 6.03
N VAL A 91 15.75 -1.29 6.76
CA VAL A 91 15.76 -0.01 7.48
C VAL A 91 16.91 0.03 8.48
N ARG A 92 17.17 -1.08 9.16
CA ARG A 92 18.27 -1.21 10.13
C ARG A 92 19.65 -1.14 9.46
N ILE A 93 19.81 -1.68 8.25
CA ILE A 93 21.07 -1.58 7.49
C ILE A 93 21.34 -0.13 7.07
N VAL A 94 20.29 0.65 6.76
CA VAL A 94 20.40 2.04 6.30
C VAL A 94 20.46 3.05 7.48
N ASN A 95 20.49 2.57 8.74
CA ASN A 95 20.51 3.41 9.95
C ASN A 95 19.33 4.40 10.08
N LEU A 96 18.18 4.05 9.49
CA LEU A 96 16.94 4.81 9.64
C LEU A 96 16.23 4.41 10.93
N ASP A 97 15.35 5.30 11.41
CA ASP A 97 14.52 5.04 12.60
C ASP A 97 13.52 3.90 12.32
N VAL A 98 13.76 2.73 12.92
CA VAL A 98 13.00 1.50 12.67
C VAL A 98 11.55 1.63 13.11
N GLU A 99 11.31 2.30 14.24
CA GLU A 99 9.98 2.51 14.78
C GLU A 99 9.13 3.35 13.82
N SER A 100 9.67 4.50 13.41
CA SER A 100 8.98 5.41 12.49
C SER A 100 8.75 4.76 11.13
N ALA A 101 9.74 4.04 10.60
CA ALA A 101 9.62 3.34 9.32
C ALA A 101 8.49 2.29 9.34
N LEU A 102 8.47 1.43 10.35
CA LEU A 102 7.49 0.35 10.45
C LEU A 102 6.09 0.88 10.76
N VAL A 103 5.96 1.83 11.69
CA VAL A 103 4.68 2.45 12.03
C VAL A 103 4.08 3.14 10.80
N SER A 104 4.87 3.91 10.06
CA SER A 104 4.43 4.55 8.83
C SER A 104 4.03 3.52 7.77
N LEU A 105 4.88 2.50 7.53
CA LEU A 105 4.61 1.49 6.50
C LEU A 105 3.33 0.69 6.79
N VAL A 106 3.13 0.25 8.04
CA VAL A 106 1.91 -0.45 8.47
C VAL A 106 0.70 0.47 8.28
N THR A 107 0.80 1.73 8.69
CA THR A 107 -0.29 2.71 8.55
C THR A 107 -0.69 2.86 7.07
N PHE A 108 0.28 3.02 6.17
CA PHE A 108 0.01 3.15 4.74
C PHE A 108 -0.60 1.88 4.15
N PHE A 109 -0.06 0.71 4.48
CA PHE A 109 -0.63 -0.57 4.03
C PHE A 109 -2.05 -0.79 4.51
N PHE A 110 -2.34 -0.46 5.77
CA PHE A 110 -3.67 -0.63 6.33
C PHE A 110 -4.69 0.28 5.63
N LEU A 111 -4.40 1.58 5.52
CA LEU A 111 -5.31 2.54 4.89
C LEU A 111 -5.61 2.18 3.44
N THR A 112 -4.57 1.80 2.70
CA THR A 112 -4.70 1.46 1.29
C THR A 112 -5.39 0.10 1.07
N MET A 113 -5.25 -0.84 2.01
CA MET A 113 -5.96 -2.13 2.00
C MET A 113 -7.42 -2.01 2.39
N MET A 114 -7.79 -1.05 3.26
CA MET A 114 -9.20 -0.74 3.54
C MET A 114 -9.91 -0.15 2.32
N ALA A 115 -9.18 0.59 1.47
CA ALA A 115 -9.74 1.17 0.25
C ALA A 115 -9.97 0.14 -0.88
N GLU A 116 -9.23 -0.99 -0.90
CA GLU A 116 -9.37 -2.04 -1.92
C GLU A 116 -10.79 -2.62 -2.06
N PRO A 117 -11.46 -3.11 -1.00
CA PRO A 117 -12.81 -3.67 -1.11
C PRO A 117 -13.85 -2.61 -1.51
N LEU A 118 -13.75 -1.39 -0.96
CA LEU A 118 -14.59 -0.25 -1.32
C LEU A 118 -14.52 0.07 -2.82
N LEU A 119 -13.32 -0.03 -3.41
CA LEU A 119 -13.11 0.22 -4.83
C LEU A 119 -13.59 -0.92 -5.74
N LEU A 120 -13.50 -2.16 -5.26
CA LEU A 120 -13.97 -3.34 -5.99
C LEU A 120 -15.50 -3.43 -6.00
N GLU A 121 -16.18 -2.84 -5.01
CA GLU A 121 -17.63 -2.71 -4.98
C GLU A 121 -18.15 -1.62 -5.94
N TYR A 122 -17.38 -0.57 -6.20
CA TYR A 122 -17.75 0.51 -7.13
C TYR A 122 -17.67 0.12 -8.62
N ASP A 123 -16.96 -0.95 -8.96
CA ASP A 123 -16.81 -1.45 -10.35
C ASP A 123 -17.81 -2.60 -10.69
N ARG A 124 -18.69 -2.97 -9.75
CA ARG A 124 -19.84 -3.86 -9.98
C ARG A 124 -21.07 -3.09 -10.42
#